data_AF-A0A0N1GQR5-F1
#
_entry.id   AF-A0A0N1GQR5-F1
#
_cell.length_a   1.000
_cell.length_b   1.000
_cell.length_c   1.000
_cell.angle_alpha   90.00
_cell.angle_beta   90.00
_cell.angle_gamma   90.00
#
_symmetry.space_group_name_H-M   'P 1'
#
loop_
_entity.id
_entity.type
_entity.pdbx_description
1 polymer ?
#
loop_
_entity_poly.entity_id
_entity_poly.type
_entity_poly.pdbx_seq_one_letter_code
_entity_poly.pdbx_strand_id
1 'polypeptide(L)'
;MFVTRVPVDPFGAGGGSRRDLLRTLLAAAGVAAVASAVAAARGHGRQQPSREGEFSEVYRGRRIRGVRVAAGAPWQVTVDERPLHLMRRADGSWLSMVDHYQSYPTPLAAARGAVDELAPSQHLLDMHPAGRPGMDPDMDMGGHRGAVHA
;
A
#
# COMPACT_ATOMS: atom_id res chain seq x y z
N MET A 1 -72.66 4.37 44.70
CA MET A 1 -72.51 3.17 45.55
C MET A 1 -71.73 2.15 44.72
N PHE A 2 -70.53 1.65 45.01
CA PHE A 2 -69.57 1.79 46.12
C PHE A 2 -68.14 1.67 45.55
N VAL A 3 -67.20 2.38 46.18
CA VAL A 3 -65.73 2.25 46.06
C VAL A 3 -65.25 1.05 46.89
N THR A 4 -64.11 0.43 46.53
CA THR A 4 -62.96 0.01 47.41
C THR A 4 -62.06 -0.96 46.61
N ARG A 5 -60.85 -0.59 46.16
CA ARG A 5 -59.51 -0.46 46.83
C ARG A 5 -58.68 -1.78 46.80
N VAL A 6 -57.57 -1.71 46.04
CA VAL A 6 -56.32 -2.53 45.99
C VAL A 6 -55.60 -2.41 47.37
N PRO A 7 -54.70 -3.30 47.91
CA PRO A 7 -53.50 -3.91 47.26
C PRO A 7 -52.96 -5.26 47.82
N VAL A 8 -51.93 -5.84 47.18
CA VAL A 8 -50.52 -6.01 47.65
C VAL A 8 -49.83 -7.24 47.01
N ASP A 9 -48.70 -7.01 46.35
CA ASP A 9 -47.68 -8.02 46.04
C ASP A 9 -46.68 -8.12 47.19
N PRO A 10 -46.11 -9.32 47.46
CA PRO A 10 -44.69 -9.32 47.80
C PRO A 10 -43.88 -10.57 47.38
N PHE A 11 -42.72 -10.29 46.76
CA PHE A 11 -41.47 -11.08 46.70
C PHE A 11 -41.32 -12.30 45.77
N GLY A 12 -40.30 -12.22 44.91
CA GLY A 12 -39.58 -13.39 44.40
C GLY A 12 -38.58 -13.12 43.27
N ALA A 13 -37.65 -12.18 43.43
CA ALA A 13 -36.45 -12.16 42.59
C ALA A 13 -35.50 -13.29 43.04
N GLY A 14 -35.05 -14.14 42.10
CA GLY A 14 -34.10 -15.20 42.42
C GLY A 14 -33.46 -15.87 41.20
N GLY A 15 -32.22 -15.45 40.88
CA GLY A 15 -31.18 -16.35 40.37
C GLY A 15 -31.14 -16.63 38.87
N GLY A 16 -30.51 -15.75 38.10
CA GLY A 16 -30.13 -16.02 36.71
C GLY A 16 -29.11 -17.16 36.60
N SER A 17 -29.35 -18.09 35.69
CA SER A 17 -28.33 -19.04 35.27
C SER A 17 -27.42 -18.35 34.25
N ARG A 18 -26.11 -18.27 34.55
CA ARG A 18 -25.05 -17.82 33.63
C ARG A 18 -25.06 -18.53 32.26
N ARG A 19 -25.83 -19.60 32.12
CA ARG A 19 -25.97 -20.42 30.92
C ARG A 19 -27.07 -19.96 29.96
N ASP A 20 -27.99 -19.09 30.38
CA ASP A 20 -29.06 -18.56 29.51
C ASP A 20 -28.64 -17.30 28.75
N LEU A 21 -27.64 -16.57 29.25
CA LEU A 21 -27.09 -15.39 28.56
C LEU A 21 -26.09 -15.74 27.44
N LEU A 22 -25.60 -16.99 27.37
CA LEU A 22 -24.71 -17.45 26.30
C LEU A 22 -25.46 -18.10 25.12
N ARG A 23 -26.79 -18.26 25.19
CA ARG A 23 -27.59 -18.93 24.15
C ARG A 23 -28.42 -17.99 23.27
N THR A 24 -28.42 -16.68 23.51
CA THR A 24 -29.23 -15.71 22.75
C THR A 24 -28.44 -14.79 21.82
N LEU A 25 -27.13 -15.03 21.61
CA LEU A 25 -26.31 -14.28 20.65
C LEU A 25 -25.91 -15.06 19.39
N LEU A 26 -26.49 -16.24 19.13
CA LEU A 26 -26.16 -17.08 17.95
C LEU A 26 -27.33 -17.29 16.98
N ALA A 27 -28.37 -16.45 16.98
CA ALA A 27 -29.58 -16.70 16.16
C ALA A 27 -30.13 -15.45 15.45
N ALA A 28 -29.28 -14.62 14.85
CA ALA A 28 -29.69 -13.56 13.93
C ALA A 28 -28.59 -13.14 12.95
N ALA A 29 -28.15 -14.03 12.05
CA ALA A 29 -27.21 -13.67 10.97
C ALA A 29 -27.39 -14.54 9.71
N GLY A 30 -28.63 -14.72 9.25
CA GLY A 30 -28.96 -15.65 8.17
C GLY A 30 -29.73 -15.11 6.96
N VAL A 31 -29.86 -13.78 6.77
CA VAL A 31 -30.72 -13.22 5.69
C VAL A 31 -30.12 -11.99 4.99
N ALA A 32 -28.90 -12.07 4.49
CA ALA A 32 -28.35 -11.03 3.60
C ALA A 32 -27.33 -11.56 2.57
N ALA A 33 -27.51 -12.80 2.11
CA ALA A 33 -26.76 -13.34 0.99
C ALA A 33 -27.74 -13.55 -0.16
N VAL A 34 -27.83 -12.59 -1.09
CA VAL A 34 -28.12 -12.72 -2.55
C VAL A 34 -28.51 -11.31 -3.06
N ALA A 35 -27.53 -10.40 -3.25
CA ALA A 35 -27.74 -9.19 -4.07
C ALA A 35 -26.44 -8.46 -4.50
N SER A 36 -25.24 -8.95 -4.18
CA SER A 36 -23.98 -8.21 -4.43
C SER A 36 -23.06 -8.88 -5.44
N ALA A 37 -23.60 -9.73 -6.33
CA ALA A 37 -22.78 -10.49 -7.29
C ALA A 37 -22.71 -9.86 -8.70
N VAL A 38 -23.32 -8.69 -8.94
CA VAL A 38 -23.36 -8.04 -10.27
C VAL A 38 -22.81 -6.60 -10.23
N ALA A 39 -21.76 -6.37 -9.44
CA ALA A 39 -20.97 -5.13 -9.49
C ALA A 39 -19.45 -5.34 -9.44
N ALA A 40 -18.99 -6.57 -9.16
CA ALA A 40 -17.56 -6.90 -9.12
C ALA A 40 -16.94 -7.19 -10.51
N ALA A 41 -17.76 -7.23 -11.57
CA ALA A 41 -17.31 -7.56 -12.91
C ALA A 41 -16.81 -6.36 -13.74
N ARG A 42 -17.01 -5.11 -13.30
CA ARG A 42 -16.54 -3.91 -14.04
C ARG A 42 -15.29 -3.25 -13.47
N GLY A 43 -14.82 -3.68 -12.29
CA GLY A 43 -13.63 -3.15 -11.63
C GLY A 43 -12.35 -3.97 -11.82
N HIS A 44 -12.40 -5.10 -12.52
CA HIS A 44 -11.20 -5.82 -12.94
C HIS A 44 -10.65 -5.13 -14.19
N GLY A 45 -10.07 -3.95 -13.99
CA GLY A 45 -9.26 -3.28 -14.99
C GLY A 45 -8.24 -4.27 -15.50
N ARG A 46 -8.51 -4.78 -16.71
CA ARG A 46 -7.63 -5.52 -17.62
C ARG A 46 -6.27 -5.82 -17.01
N GLN A 47 -6.18 -6.87 -16.19
CA GLN A 47 -4.91 -7.41 -15.75
C GLN A 47 -4.26 -8.02 -16.99
N GLN A 48 -3.51 -7.18 -17.72
CA GLN A 48 -2.76 -7.61 -18.88
C GLN A 48 -1.72 -8.63 -18.38
N PRO A 49 -1.61 -9.82 -18.99
CA PRO A 49 -0.64 -10.81 -18.57
C PRO A 49 0.74 -10.14 -18.62
N SER A 50 1.34 -10.00 -17.44
CA SER A 50 2.69 -9.47 -17.28
C SER A 50 3.63 -10.34 -18.11
N ARG A 51 4.17 -9.78 -19.21
CA ARG A 51 5.46 -10.25 -19.71
C ARG A 51 6.42 -10.20 -18.53
N GLU A 52 7.22 -11.24 -18.32
CA GLU A 52 8.14 -11.31 -17.19
C GLU A 52 9.02 -10.05 -17.17
N GLY A 53 8.68 -9.08 -16.32
CA GLY A 53 9.36 -7.78 -16.29
C GLY A 53 8.55 -6.55 -16.70
N GLU A 54 7.24 -6.65 -16.88
CA GLU A 54 6.38 -5.47 -17.08
C GLU A 54 5.10 -5.56 -16.23
N PHE A 55 4.65 -4.40 -15.74
CA PHE A 55 3.31 -4.21 -15.19
C PHE A 55 2.77 -2.81 -15.53
N SER A 56 1.45 -2.69 -15.67
CA SER A 56 0.78 -1.39 -15.73
C SER A 56 -0.64 -1.50 -15.19
N GLU A 57 -1.05 -0.52 -14.39
CA GLU A 57 -2.42 -0.42 -13.88
C GLU A 57 -2.80 1.02 -13.55
N VAL A 58 -4.07 1.26 -13.26
CA VAL A 58 -4.54 2.49 -12.62
C VAL A 58 -4.93 2.16 -11.19
N TYR A 59 -4.24 2.74 -10.22
CA TYR A 59 -4.48 2.53 -8.80
C TYR A 59 -4.87 3.86 -8.16
N ARG A 60 -6.04 3.90 -7.51
CA ARG A 60 -6.63 5.12 -6.91
C ARG A 60 -6.64 6.33 -7.85
N GLY A 61 -6.94 6.08 -9.14
CA GLY A 61 -6.99 7.11 -10.17
C GLY A 61 -5.63 7.52 -10.75
N ARG A 62 -4.52 6.92 -10.29
CA ARG A 62 -3.16 7.25 -10.74
C ARG A 62 -2.59 6.13 -11.60
N ARG A 63 -1.93 6.48 -12.70
CA ARG A 63 -1.37 5.51 -13.64
C ARG A 63 -0.04 5.00 -13.12
N ILE A 64 0.06 3.72 -12.83
CA ILE A 64 1.30 3.05 -12.46
C ILE A 64 1.82 2.26 -13.68
N ARG A 65 3.11 2.37 -13.96
CA ARG A 65 3.79 1.51 -14.94
C ARG A 65 5.16 1.11 -14.41
N GLY A 66 5.56 -0.13 -14.67
CA GLY A 66 6.88 -0.63 -14.31
C GLY A 66 7.43 -1.53 -15.39
N VAL A 67 8.69 -1.32 -15.75
CA VAL A 67 9.44 -2.18 -16.68
C VAL A 67 10.80 -2.54 -16.12
N ARG A 68 11.26 -3.76 -16.39
CA ARG A 68 12.65 -4.21 -16.23
C ARG A 68 13.07 -4.95 -17.49
N VAL A 69 14.29 -4.69 -17.94
CA VAL A 69 14.81 -5.23 -19.20
C VAL A 69 15.35 -6.66 -19.06
N ALA A 70 15.70 -7.09 -17.85
CA ALA A 70 16.19 -8.42 -17.53
C ALA A 70 15.93 -8.76 -16.05
N ALA A 71 16.04 -10.03 -15.69
CA ALA A 71 16.08 -10.43 -14.28
C ALA A 71 17.30 -9.79 -13.59
N GLY A 72 17.11 -9.23 -12.40
CA GLY A 72 18.17 -8.53 -11.65
C GLY A 72 18.45 -7.10 -12.12
N ALA A 73 17.94 -6.66 -13.28
CA ALA A 73 18.01 -5.26 -13.67
C ALA A 73 17.13 -4.39 -12.75
N PRO A 74 17.51 -3.12 -12.53
CA PRO A 74 16.67 -2.19 -11.77
C PRO A 74 15.33 -1.99 -12.47
N TRP A 75 14.27 -1.84 -11.67
CA TRP A 75 12.96 -1.48 -12.19
C TRP A 75 12.93 0.01 -12.53
N GLN A 76 12.38 0.30 -13.70
CA GLN A 76 11.98 1.65 -14.08
C GLN A 76 10.47 1.74 -13.83
N VAL A 77 10.09 2.45 -12.77
CA VAL A 77 8.70 2.62 -12.36
C VAL A 77 8.29 4.07 -12.51
N THR A 78 7.07 4.30 -12.99
CA THR A 78 6.46 5.61 -13.07
C THR A 78 5.10 5.64 -12.39
N VAL A 79 4.75 6.81 -11.87
CA VAL A 79 3.40 7.16 -11.40
C VAL A 79 2.98 8.45 -12.11
N ASP A 80 1.90 8.38 -12.89
CA ASP A 80 1.44 9.45 -13.79
C ASP A 80 2.59 9.93 -14.72
N GLU A 81 3.28 8.96 -15.33
CA GLU A 81 4.46 9.16 -16.19
C GLU A 81 5.70 9.77 -15.51
N ARG A 82 5.63 10.07 -14.21
CA ARG A 82 6.77 10.62 -13.44
C ARG A 82 7.58 9.52 -12.77
N PRO A 83 8.92 9.54 -12.80
CA PRO A 83 9.74 8.48 -12.25
C PRO A 83 9.56 8.29 -10.74
N LEU A 84 9.35 7.03 -10.32
CA LEU A 84 9.39 6.59 -8.93
C LEU A 84 10.63 5.73 -8.71
N HIS A 85 11.54 6.21 -7.86
CA HIS A 85 12.71 5.42 -7.48
C HIS A 85 12.31 4.31 -6.48
N LEU A 86 12.59 3.07 -6.87
CA LEU A 86 12.45 1.91 -6.00
C LEU A 86 13.82 1.39 -5.59
N MET A 87 13.90 0.87 -4.37
CA MET A 87 15.11 0.28 -3.82
C MET A 87 14.81 -1.15 -3.41
N ARG A 88 15.72 -2.06 -3.80
CA ARG A 88 15.64 -3.47 -3.43
C ARG A 88 16.45 -3.72 -2.17
N ARG A 89 15.84 -4.36 -1.18
CA ARG A 89 16.52 -4.81 0.05
C ARG A 89 17.23 -6.16 -0.18
N ALA A 90 18.12 -6.51 0.74
CA ALA A 90 18.86 -7.77 0.70
C ALA A 90 17.94 -9.01 0.79
N ASP A 91 16.83 -8.89 1.52
CA ASP A 91 15.79 -9.93 1.64
C ASP A 91 14.89 -10.04 0.38
N GLY A 92 15.11 -9.20 -0.63
CA GLY A 92 14.36 -9.18 -1.88
C GLY A 92 13.08 -8.36 -1.84
N SER A 93 12.70 -7.79 -0.69
CA SER A 93 11.61 -6.82 -0.58
C SER A 93 12.00 -5.47 -1.20
N TRP A 94 11.00 -4.60 -1.35
CA TRP A 94 11.10 -3.32 -2.03
C TRP A 94 10.61 -2.20 -1.14
N LEU A 95 11.23 -1.04 -1.29
CA LEU A 95 10.76 0.23 -0.70
C LEU A 95 10.85 1.32 -1.76
N SER A 96 10.21 2.45 -1.51
CA SER A 96 10.23 3.60 -2.42
C SER A 96 10.96 4.79 -1.79
N MET A 97 11.31 5.80 -2.57
CA MET A 97 11.80 7.06 -2.01
C MET A 97 10.71 7.80 -1.21
N VAL A 98 9.44 7.61 -1.56
CA VAL A 98 8.29 8.25 -0.89
C VAL A 98 7.99 7.59 0.45
N ASP A 99 7.88 6.26 0.45
CA ASP A 99 7.79 5.45 1.66
C ASP A 99 9.05 4.60 1.80
N HIS A 100 10.01 5.14 2.56
CA HIS A 100 11.34 4.58 2.72
C HIS A 100 11.46 3.60 3.88
N TYR A 101 10.45 3.55 4.77
CA TYR A 101 10.52 2.77 6.00
C TYR A 101 9.65 1.53 5.95
N GLN A 102 8.64 1.49 5.09
CA GLN A 102 7.86 0.30 4.82
C GLN A 102 8.54 -0.62 3.78
N SER A 103 8.49 -1.93 4.02
CA SER A 103 8.96 -2.94 3.06
C SER A 103 7.78 -3.67 2.42
N TYR A 104 7.85 -3.83 1.10
CA TYR A 104 6.81 -4.41 0.28
C TYR A 104 7.30 -5.67 -0.43
N PRO A 105 6.42 -6.68 -0.62
CA PRO A 105 6.83 -7.95 -1.23
C PRO A 105 7.14 -7.84 -2.73
N THR A 106 6.64 -6.79 -3.40
CA THR A 106 6.80 -6.62 -4.85
C THR A 106 7.03 -5.15 -5.22
N PRO A 107 7.63 -4.87 -6.39
CA PRO A 107 7.77 -3.51 -6.91
C PRO A 107 6.42 -2.81 -7.11
N LEU A 108 5.40 -3.55 -7.58
CA LEU A 108 4.04 -3.01 -7.75
C LEU A 108 3.43 -2.64 -6.40
N ALA A 109 3.63 -3.45 -5.35
CA ALA A 109 3.15 -3.13 -4.01
C ALA A 109 3.85 -1.87 -3.45
N ALA A 110 5.15 -1.70 -3.69
CA ALA A 110 5.85 -0.47 -3.33
C ALA A 110 5.33 0.76 -4.09
N ALA A 111 4.99 0.60 -5.38
CA ALA A 111 4.39 1.68 -6.16
C ALA A 111 2.99 2.07 -5.66
N ARG A 112 2.18 1.09 -5.25
CA ARG A 112 0.88 1.34 -4.60
C ARG A 112 1.05 2.06 -3.26
N GLY A 113 2.01 1.63 -2.44
CA GLY A 113 2.37 2.31 -1.20
C GLY A 113 2.75 3.77 -1.42
N ALA A 114 3.59 4.05 -2.42
CA ALA A 114 3.91 5.43 -2.79
C ALA A 114 2.68 6.25 -3.22
N VAL A 115 1.71 5.65 -3.92
CA VAL A 115 0.45 6.32 -4.25
C VAL A 115 -0.41 6.57 -3.01
N ASP A 116 -0.41 5.65 -2.05
CA ASP A 116 -1.16 5.78 -0.80
C ASP A 116 -0.62 6.93 0.07
N GLU A 117 0.69 7.19 0.03
CA GLU A 117 1.34 8.29 0.77
C GLU A 117 1.24 9.66 0.08
N LEU A 118 1.00 9.70 -1.24
CA LEU A 118 0.91 10.96 -1.99
C LEU A 118 -0.45 11.61 -1.80
N ALA A 119 -0.46 12.87 -1.35
CA ALA A 119 -1.69 13.65 -1.31
C ALA A 119 -2.28 13.84 -2.73
N PRO A 120 -3.60 14.06 -2.88
CA PRO A 120 -4.24 14.13 -4.20
C PRO A 120 -3.65 15.16 -5.17
N SER A 121 -3.03 16.23 -4.66
CA SER A 121 -2.38 17.28 -5.45
C SER A 121 -0.86 17.12 -5.61
N GLN A 122 -0.26 16.10 -4.98
CA GLN A 122 1.18 15.87 -5.03
C GLN A 122 1.55 14.99 -6.22
N HIS A 123 2.70 15.32 -6.81
CA HIS A 123 3.27 14.56 -7.92
C HIS A 123 4.76 14.35 -7.67
N LEU A 124 5.28 13.24 -8.19
CA LEU A 124 6.70 12.97 -8.17
C LEU A 124 7.44 14.02 -9.01
N LEU A 125 8.62 14.42 -8.57
CA LEU A 125 9.48 15.28 -9.38
C LEU A 125 9.91 14.50 -10.62
N ASP A 126 9.96 15.19 -11.75
CA ASP A 126 10.46 14.59 -12.99
C ASP A 126 11.99 14.52 -12.94
N MET A 127 12.48 13.55 -12.18
CA MET A 127 13.90 13.27 -12.05
C MET A 127 14.20 12.06 -12.91
N HIS A 128 14.50 12.30 -14.19
CA HIS A 128 15.00 11.25 -15.05
C HIS A 128 16.35 10.74 -14.50
N PRO A 129 16.60 9.42 -14.40
CA PRO A 129 17.85 8.88 -13.86
C PRO A 129 19.10 9.14 -14.74
N ALA A 130 19.14 10.18 -15.57
CA ALA A 130 20.28 10.52 -16.41
C ALA A 130 20.73 11.98 -16.20
N GLY A 131 21.97 12.13 -15.74
CA GLY A 131 22.77 13.34 -15.92
C GLY A 131 22.75 14.32 -14.74
N ARG A 132 23.71 14.17 -13.83
CA ARG A 132 24.19 15.31 -13.04
C ARG A 132 24.77 16.34 -14.02
N PRO A 133 24.28 17.59 -14.07
CA PRO A 133 24.97 18.65 -14.79
C PRO A 133 26.15 19.16 -13.92
N GLY A 134 27.37 19.15 -14.46
CA GLY A 134 28.45 20.04 -14.03
C GLY A 134 29.34 19.59 -12.87
N MET A 135 29.93 18.38 -12.93
CA MET A 135 31.17 18.13 -12.20
C MET A 135 32.32 18.12 -13.20
N ASP A 136 32.94 19.27 -13.40
CA ASP A 136 34.13 19.44 -14.24
C ASP A 136 35.31 18.68 -13.60
N PRO A 137 36.01 17.78 -14.31
CA PRO A 137 37.07 16.95 -13.74
C PRO A 137 38.44 17.66 -13.79
N ASP A 138 38.49 18.96 -13.48
CA ASP A 138 39.72 19.77 -13.63
C ASP A 138 40.16 20.45 -12.33
N MET A 139 40.06 19.74 -11.20
CA MET A 139 40.88 20.09 -10.03
C MET A 139 42.24 19.41 -10.16
N ASP A 140 43.19 20.18 -10.69
CA ASP A 140 44.63 20.00 -10.55
C ASP A 140 45.00 19.69 -9.09
N MET A 141 45.26 18.42 -8.81
CA MET A 141 45.82 17.96 -7.55
C MET A 141 47.34 17.90 -7.71
N GLY A 142 48.00 18.89 -7.12
CA GLY A 142 49.44 19.11 -7.17
C GLY A 142 50.30 17.86 -7.02
N GLY A 143 51.19 17.66 -7.99
CA GLY A 143 52.26 16.68 -7.98
C GLY A 143 53.61 17.31 -7.65
N HIS A 144 53.86 17.65 -6.39
CA HIS A 144 55.23 17.76 -5.89
C HIS A 144 55.70 16.39 -5.39
N ARG A 145 56.73 15.81 -6.04
CA ARG A 145 57.89 15.15 -5.38
C ARG A 145 58.82 14.46 -6.38
N GLY A 146 60.12 14.75 -6.23
CA GLY A 146 61.17 13.72 -6.34
C GLY A 146 62.07 13.77 -7.57
N ALA A 147 63.01 14.72 -7.63
CA ALA A 147 64.23 14.55 -8.42
C ALA A 147 65.36 14.14 -7.47
N VAL A 148 65.70 12.84 -7.52
CA VAL A 148 66.98 12.26 -7.09
C VAL A 148 67.51 11.43 -8.26
N HIS A 149 68.84 11.28 -8.31
CA HIS A 149 69.69 10.69 -9.36
C HIS A 149 70.15 11.72 -10.42
N ALA A 150 71.44 11.95 -10.68
CA ALA A 150 72.69 11.30 -10.27
C ALA A 150 73.84 12.34 -10.28
#